data_AF-A0A5P9NM30-F1
#
_entry.id   AF-A0A5P9NM30-F1
#
_cell.length_a   1.000
_cell.length_b   1.000
_cell.length_c   1.000
_cell.angle_alpha   90.00
_cell.angle_beta   90.00
_cell.angle_gamma   90.00
#
_symmetry.space_group_name_H-M   'P 1'
#
loop_
_entity.id
_entity.type
_entity.pdbx_description
1 polymer ?
#
loop_
_entity_poly.entity_id
_entity_poly.type
_entity_poly.pdbx_seq_one_letter_code
_entity_poly.pdbx_strand_id
1 'polypeptide(L)'
;MKIFVTICLLLLPALAMAATDNVDPATASAIQVCLDCHDYGDDAPVHQVLQGSHGIEGDPEDIAGRRACLDCHGESEAHIAAPKKMAPDRSFGPRWPSEAGEQDRPCLDCHEDNTAENWRNALHMVNGLTCVTCHDIHAEVDPVLSHQDQQKVCTDCHESLKEGIHELGGMGDTDPPCSACHNPHDHEQAEPRMRANQSAGCVFCHNGEEMEAIGAFNSKAAKYHGVLGRSERSCIDCHQSIPHAPLPADPDE
;
A
#
# COMPACT_ATOMS: atom_id res chain seq x y z
N MET A 1 48.92 -24.42 42.67
CA MET A 1 48.89 -22.98 42.36
C MET A 1 47.56 -22.71 41.67
N LYS A 2 46.73 -21.87 42.28
CA LYS A 2 45.31 -21.61 41.96
C LYS A 2 45.19 -20.73 40.71
N ILE A 3 44.27 -21.03 39.79
CA ILE A 3 43.55 -20.00 39.03
C ILE A 3 42.11 -20.49 38.83
N PHE A 4 41.21 -20.00 39.70
CA PHE A 4 39.77 -20.01 39.44
C PHE A 4 39.49 -18.78 38.58
N VAL A 5 39.02 -18.97 37.34
CA VAL A 5 38.51 -17.87 36.51
C VAL A 5 37.03 -17.73 36.80
N THR A 6 36.70 -16.80 37.69
CA THR A 6 35.33 -16.38 37.96
C THR A 6 34.87 -15.51 36.78
N ILE A 7 34.04 -16.07 35.90
CA ILE A 7 33.33 -15.31 34.86
C ILE A 7 32.27 -14.48 35.59
N CYS A 8 32.53 -13.18 35.70
CA CYS A 8 31.58 -12.21 36.23
C CYS A 8 30.55 -11.94 35.13
N LEU A 9 29.36 -12.52 35.29
CA LEU A 9 28.18 -12.24 34.48
C LEU A 9 27.75 -10.79 34.77
N LEU A 10 28.17 -9.84 33.95
CA LEU A 10 27.67 -8.47 34.00
C LEU A 10 26.23 -8.49 33.46
N LEU A 11 25.28 -8.55 34.37
CA LEU A 11 23.88 -8.20 34.13
C LEU A 11 23.85 -6.73 33.70
N LEU A 12 23.78 -6.48 32.39
CA LEU A 12 23.36 -5.19 31.86
C LEU A 12 21.92 -4.95 32.33
N PRO A 13 21.63 -3.82 32.99
CA PRO A 13 20.26 -3.50 33.34
C PRO A 13 19.45 -3.34 32.05
N ALA A 14 18.26 -3.92 32.05
CA ALA A 14 17.29 -3.77 30.99
C ALA A 14 17.09 -2.29 30.65
N LEU A 15 17.32 -1.93 29.39
CA LEU A 15 16.79 -0.70 28.83
C LEU A 15 15.27 -0.85 28.81
N ALA A 16 14.61 -0.38 29.86
CA ALA A 16 13.19 -0.15 29.87
C ALA A 16 12.92 1.24 29.25
N MET A 17 12.15 1.21 28.16
CA MET A 17 11.27 2.24 27.61
C MET A 17 11.81 3.67 27.44
N ALA A 18 12.01 4.07 26.19
CA ALA A 18 11.96 5.46 25.76
C ALA A 18 11.33 5.52 24.37
N ALA A 19 10.02 5.80 24.28
CA ALA A 19 9.32 5.99 23.02
C ALA A 19 8.16 7.01 23.09
N THR A 20 8.05 7.82 24.16
CA THR A 20 6.91 8.77 24.32
C THR A 20 7.31 10.21 24.59
N ASP A 21 8.60 10.56 24.59
CA ASP A 21 9.06 11.89 25.03
C ASP A 21 8.78 13.04 24.03
N ASN A 22 8.33 12.74 22.80
CA ASN A 22 8.14 13.72 21.73
C ASN A 22 6.67 14.00 21.34
N VAL A 23 5.70 13.42 22.05
CA VAL A 23 4.28 13.62 21.76
C VAL A 23 3.72 14.74 22.63
N ASP A 24 2.99 15.69 22.05
CA ASP A 24 2.31 16.74 22.82
C ASP A 24 1.38 16.11 23.88
N PRO A 25 1.40 16.58 25.15
CA PRO A 25 0.63 15.96 26.23
C PRO A 25 -0.89 15.88 25.97
N ALA A 26 -1.47 16.82 25.22
CA ALA A 26 -2.88 16.76 24.88
C ALA A 26 -3.16 15.64 23.86
N THR A 27 -2.26 15.43 22.90
CA THR A 27 -2.32 14.34 21.92
C THR A 27 -2.15 12.98 22.61
N ALA A 28 -1.18 12.85 23.52
CA ALA A 28 -0.99 11.64 24.31
C ALA A 28 -2.25 11.32 25.16
N SER A 29 -2.85 12.33 25.77
CA SER A 29 -4.10 12.16 26.53
C SER A 29 -5.28 11.76 25.63
N ALA A 30 -5.37 12.29 24.41
CA ALA A 30 -6.44 11.97 23.46
C ALA A 30 -6.37 10.50 23.01
N ILE A 31 -5.16 10.00 22.72
CA ILE A 31 -4.93 8.59 22.37
C ILE A 31 -5.34 7.66 23.51
N GLN A 32 -4.94 7.99 24.74
CA GLN A 32 -5.18 7.11 25.89
C GLN A 32 -6.68 6.86 26.12
N VAL A 33 -7.54 7.87 25.93
CA VAL A 33 -9.01 7.71 26.04
C VAL A 33 -9.53 6.64 25.10
N CYS A 34 -8.97 6.55 23.89
CA CYS A 34 -9.33 5.51 22.92
C CYS A 34 -8.77 4.14 23.33
N LEU A 35 -7.49 4.09 23.71
CA LEU A 35 -6.81 2.84 24.08
C LEU A 35 -7.38 2.21 25.35
N ASP A 36 -7.91 2.98 26.29
CA ASP A 36 -8.59 2.47 27.49
C ASP A 36 -9.72 1.46 27.17
N CYS A 37 -10.28 1.51 25.95
CA CYS A 37 -11.28 0.57 25.47
C CYS A 37 -10.87 -0.23 24.22
N HIS A 38 -9.91 0.24 23.41
CA HIS A 38 -9.49 -0.39 22.16
C HIS A 38 -8.17 -1.17 22.25
N ASP A 39 -7.48 -1.12 23.39
CA ASP A 39 -6.34 -1.98 23.69
C ASP A 39 -6.83 -3.35 24.20
N TYR A 40 -7.00 -4.30 23.28
CA TYR A 40 -7.42 -5.66 23.58
C TYR A 40 -6.26 -6.64 23.83
N GLY A 41 -5.04 -6.12 24.06
CA GLY A 41 -3.81 -6.87 24.24
C GLY A 41 -2.78 -6.56 23.16
N ASP A 42 -1.63 -7.23 23.23
CA ASP A 42 -0.45 -6.94 22.40
C ASP A 42 -0.74 -7.00 20.88
N ASP A 43 -1.71 -7.82 20.47
CA ASP A 43 -2.12 -7.99 19.07
C ASP A 43 -3.27 -7.05 18.64
N ALA A 44 -3.64 -6.05 19.46
CA ALA A 44 -4.69 -5.12 19.10
C ALA A 44 -4.29 -4.33 17.83
N PRO A 45 -5.13 -4.31 16.76
CA PRO A 45 -4.75 -3.66 15.50
C PRO A 45 -4.45 -2.15 15.63
N VAL A 46 -4.98 -1.51 16.68
CA VAL A 46 -4.73 -0.10 17.01
C VAL A 46 -3.27 0.19 17.39
N HIS A 47 -2.49 -0.81 17.78
CA HIS A 47 -1.06 -0.62 18.06
C HIS A 47 -0.24 -0.48 16.78
N GLN A 48 -0.65 -1.14 15.70
CA GLN A 48 0.08 -1.13 14.44
C GLN A 48 0.02 0.23 13.73
N VAL A 49 -1.14 0.89 13.76
CA VAL A 49 -1.27 2.24 13.17
C VAL A 49 -0.38 3.26 13.87
N LEU A 50 -0.18 3.13 15.18
CA LEU A 50 0.69 4.01 15.96
C LEU A 50 2.18 3.80 15.64
N GLN A 51 2.57 2.58 15.26
CA GLN A 51 3.94 2.22 14.87
C GLN A 51 4.23 2.50 13.39
N GLY A 52 3.20 2.57 12.55
CA GLY A 52 3.32 2.82 11.11
C GLY A 52 3.43 4.30 10.73
N SER A 53 3.44 4.58 9.42
CA SER A 53 3.59 5.94 8.87
C SER A 53 2.45 6.92 9.23
N HIS A 54 1.30 6.39 9.63
CA HIS A 54 0.14 7.16 10.10
C HIS A 54 0.14 7.38 11.61
N GLY A 55 1.16 6.86 12.30
CA GLY A 55 1.37 7.08 13.71
C GLY A 55 1.75 8.52 14.03
N ILE A 56 1.99 8.71 15.32
CA ILE A 56 2.48 9.97 15.90
C ILE A 56 3.86 9.78 16.55
N GLU A 57 4.53 8.66 16.25
CA GLU A 57 5.94 8.48 16.55
C GLU A 57 6.74 8.94 15.33
N GLY A 58 7.61 9.95 15.47
CA GLY A 58 8.35 10.52 14.34
C GLY A 58 9.04 11.84 14.66
N ASP A 59 9.55 12.51 13.61
CA ASP A 59 10.09 13.86 13.72
C ASP A 59 8.98 14.84 14.13
N PRO A 60 9.14 15.61 15.23
CA PRO A 60 8.13 16.55 15.71
C PRO A 60 7.62 17.56 14.67
N GLU A 61 8.44 17.94 13.69
CA GLU A 61 8.01 18.83 12.60
C GLU A 61 7.05 18.13 11.63
N ASP A 62 7.30 16.85 11.33
CA ASP A 62 6.50 16.04 10.40
C ASP A 62 5.17 15.57 11.00
N ILE A 63 5.11 15.44 12.33
CA ILE A 63 3.91 15.02 13.06
C ILE A 63 3.18 16.19 13.75
N ALA A 64 3.68 17.42 13.62
CA ALA A 64 3.07 18.60 14.22
C ALA A 64 1.61 18.76 13.75
N GLY A 65 0.68 18.82 14.71
CA GLY A 65 -0.74 19.02 14.42
C GLY A 65 -1.53 17.75 14.11
N ARG A 66 -0.89 16.57 14.04
CA ARG A 66 -1.61 15.29 14.02
C ARG A 66 -2.32 15.07 15.34
N ARG A 67 -3.60 14.69 15.29
CA ARG A 67 -4.47 14.39 16.45
C ARG A 67 -4.68 12.88 16.62
N ALA A 68 -3.77 12.09 16.05
CA ALA A 68 -3.75 10.63 16.11
C ALA A 68 -5.09 10.02 15.66
N CYS A 69 -5.75 9.23 16.51
CA CYS A 69 -6.99 8.54 16.19
C CYS A 69 -8.08 9.50 15.67
N LEU A 70 -8.12 10.75 16.16
CA LEU A 70 -9.17 11.70 15.85
C LEU A 70 -9.09 12.29 14.44
N ASP A 71 -7.92 12.22 13.78
CA ASP A 71 -7.79 12.69 12.40
C ASP A 71 -8.60 11.82 11.44
N CYS A 72 -8.59 10.50 11.66
CA CYS A 72 -9.36 9.56 10.86
C CYS A 72 -10.76 9.32 11.44
N HIS A 73 -10.88 9.08 12.75
CA HIS A 73 -12.14 8.69 13.38
C HIS A 73 -13.03 9.84 13.85
N GLY A 74 -12.53 11.08 13.84
CA GLY A 74 -13.24 12.23 14.40
C GLY A 74 -13.30 12.27 15.92
N GLU A 75 -13.93 13.31 16.46
CA GLU A 75 -14.01 13.57 17.91
C GLU A 75 -14.64 12.40 18.67
N SER A 76 -15.66 11.76 18.07
CA SER A 76 -16.29 10.54 18.56
C SER A 76 -16.82 10.65 20.00
N GLU A 77 -17.22 11.84 20.45
CA GLU A 77 -17.68 12.10 21.83
C GLU A 77 -18.87 11.20 22.24
N ALA A 78 -19.83 11.01 21.33
CA ALA A 78 -20.99 10.15 21.57
C ALA A 78 -20.59 8.67 21.70
N HIS A 79 -19.59 8.25 20.93
CA HIS A 79 -19.01 6.92 21.03
C HIS A 79 -18.29 6.74 22.37
N ILE A 80 -17.44 7.69 22.77
CA ILE A 80 -16.74 7.65 24.06
C ILE A 80 -17.75 7.54 25.22
N ALA A 81 -18.86 8.29 25.16
CA ALA A 81 -19.90 8.23 26.19
C ALA A 81 -20.71 6.91 26.21
N ALA A 82 -20.82 6.22 25.07
CA ALA A 82 -21.63 5.01 24.94
C ALA A 82 -21.09 4.03 23.87
N PRO A 83 -19.90 3.43 24.07
CA PRO A 83 -19.11 2.80 22.99
C PRO A 83 -19.76 1.55 22.39
N LYS A 84 -20.65 0.89 23.13
CA LYS A 84 -21.41 -0.28 22.65
C LYS A 84 -22.68 0.08 21.88
N LYS A 85 -23.11 1.34 21.90
CA LYS A 85 -24.41 1.79 21.38
C LYS A 85 -24.30 2.87 20.30
N MET A 86 -23.29 3.73 20.38
CA MET A 86 -23.06 4.81 19.43
C MET A 86 -21.88 4.46 18.54
N ALA A 87 -21.99 4.77 17.25
CA ALA A 87 -20.88 4.68 16.32
C ALA A 87 -19.85 5.79 16.59
N PRO A 88 -18.55 5.58 16.28
CA PRO A 88 -17.61 6.68 16.15
C PRO A 88 -18.07 7.63 15.03
N ASP A 89 -17.55 8.86 14.99
CA ASP A 89 -17.94 9.81 13.95
C ASP A 89 -17.58 9.29 12.55
N ARG A 90 -16.47 8.54 12.47
CA ARG A 90 -16.02 7.81 11.29
C ARG A 90 -15.62 6.38 11.61
N SER A 91 -16.12 5.43 10.82
CA SER A 91 -15.81 4.00 10.92
C SER A 91 -15.52 3.41 9.55
N PHE A 92 -14.46 2.62 9.47
CA PHE A 92 -14.01 1.92 8.27
C PHE A 92 -14.33 0.42 8.31
N GLY A 93 -14.70 -0.09 9.50
CA GLY A 93 -14.97 -1.50 9.70
C GLY A 93 -16.37 -1.92 9.26
N PRO A 94 -16.65 -3.24 9.21
CA PRO A 94 -17.95 -3.77 8.81
C PRO A 94 -19.08 -3.40 9.78
N ARG A 95 -18.74 -2.92 10.98
CA ARG A 95 -19.70 -2.40 11.96
C ARG A 95 -19.77 -0.88 11.88
N TRP A 96 -21.00 -0.39 11.69
CA TRP A 96 -21.31 1.03 11.55
C TRP A 96 -20.50 1.73 10.45
N PRO A 97 -20.36 1.15 9.25
CA PRO A 97 -19.54 1.74 8.21
C PRO A 97 -20.02 3.14 7.86
N SER A 98 -19.09 4.09 7.78
CA SER A 98 -19.36 5.40 7.20
C SER A 98 -19.66 5.28 5.71
N GLU A 99 -20.34 6.27 5.14
CA GLU A 99 -20.52 6.35 3.68
C GLU A 99 -19.16 6.45 2.98
N ALA A 100 -19.05 5.97 1.75
CA ALA A 100 -17.78 5.87 1.02
C ALA A 100 -16.99 7.19 0.98
N GLY A 101 -17.66 8.31 0.68
CA GLY A 101 -17.02 9.63 0.69
C GLY A 101 -16.49 10.05 2.06
N GLU A 102 -17.15 9.66 3.16
CA GLU A 102 -16.66 9.94 4.53
C GLU A 102 -15.52 9.01 4.96
N GLN A 103 -15.39 7.83 4.33
CA GLN A 103 -14.22 6.98 4.50
C GLN A 103 -13.00 7.55 3.75
N ASP A 104 -13.18 8.05 2.53
CA ASP A 104 -12.06 8.58 1.74
C ASP A 104 -11.60 9.95 2.23
N ARG A 105 -12.52 10.79 2.72
CA ARG A 105 -12.24 12.17 3.13
C ARG A 105 -10.99 12.32 4.02
N PRO A 106 -10.82 11.62 5.16
CA PRO A 106 -9.64 11.80 6.00
C PRO A 106 -8.33 11.40 5.31
N CYS A 107 -8.35 10.47 4.36
CA CYS A 107 -7.19 10.12 3.57
C CYS A 107 -6.85 11.25 2.58
N LEU A 108 -7.87 11.75 1.87
CA LEU A 108 -7.72 12.80 0.86
C LEU A 108 -7.37 14.16 1.46
N ASP A 109 -7.78 14.46 2.69
CA ASP A 109 -7.41 15.68 3.41
C ASP A 109 -5.87 15.88 3.45
N CYS A 110 -5.08 14.80 3.32
CA CYS A 110 -3.61 14.83 3.24
C CYS A 110 -3.02 14.27 1.92
N HIS A 111 -3.67 13.28 1.29
CA HIS A 111 -3.13 12.56 0.14
C HIS A 111 -3.62 13.03 -1.23
N GLU A 112 -4.61 13.93 -1.26
CA GLU A 112 -5.21 14.42 -2.50
C GLU A 112 -4.18 15.06 -3.44
N ASP A 113 -3.18 15.79 -2.93
CA ASP A 113 -2.19 16.45 -3.79
C ASP A 113 -0.94 15.58 -4.06
N ASN A 114 -0.96 14.28 -3.72
CA ASN A 114 0.20 13.39 -3.90
C ASN A 114 -0.19 12.02 -4.47
N THR A 115 -0.20 10.98 -3.63
CA THR A 115 -0.46 9.57 -3.96
C THR A 115 -1.82 9.37 -4.61
N ALA A 116 -2.78 10.28 -4.37
CA ALA A 116 -4.17 10.18 -4.80
C ALA A 116 -4.63 11.37 -5.68
N GLU A 117 -3.71 12.04 -6.40
CA GLU A 117 -4.00 13.21 -7.26
C GLU A 117 -5.20 13.00 -8.20
N ASN A 118 -5.32 11.80 -8.77
CA ASN A 118 -6.38 11.45 -9.73
C ASN A 118 -7.51 10.62 -9.10
N TRP A 119 -7.59 10.55 -7.76
CA TRP A 119 -8.59 9.69 -7.10
C TRP A 119 -10.03 10.12 -7.39
N ARG A 120 -10.27 11.44 -7.51
CA ARG A 120 -11.60 12.00 -7.76
C ARG A 120 -12.24 11.57 -9.09
N ASN A 121 -11.48 10.99 -9.99
CA ASN A 121 -11.97 10.41 -11.24
C ASN A 121 -11.49 8.97 -11.44
N ALA A 122 -10.80 8.38 -10.47
CA ALA A 122 -10.25 7.04 -10.58
C ALA A 122 -11.33 6.00 -10.83
N LEU A 123 -11.01 4.99 -11.65
CA LEU A 123 -11.98 3.93 -12.00
C LEU A 123 -12.47 3.18 -10.75
N HIS A 124 -11.60 2.94 -9.78
CA HIS A 124 -12.00 2.30 -8.52
C HIS A 124 -12.97 3.16 -7.70
N MET A 125 -12.72 4.47 -7.60
CA MET A 125 -13.58 5.40 -6.87
C MET A 125 -14.98 5.49 -7.51
N VAL A 126 -15.06 5.68 -8.83
CA VAL A 126 -16.36 5.81 -9.53
C VAL A 126 -17.16 4.50 -9.51
N ASN A 127 -16.50 3.36 -9.25
CA ASN A 127 -17.13 2.06 -9.02
C ASN A 127 -17.41 1.78 -7.54
N GLY A 128 -17.28 2.78 -6.66
CA GLY A 128 -17.72 2.72 -5.26
C GLY A 128 -16.72 2.06 -4.30
N LEU A 129 -15.46 1.87 -4.70
CA LEU A 129 -14.39 1.44 -3.81
C LEU A 129 -13.80 2.64 -3.06
N THR A 130 -13.36 2.40 -1.83
CA THR A 130 -12.73 3.40 -0.94
C THR A 130 -11.26 3.08 -0.72
N CYS A 131 -10.50 4.01 -0.13
CA CYS A 131 -9.09 3.79 0.21
C CYS A 131 -8.90 2.50 1.04
N VAL A 132 -9.77 2.29 2.05
CA VAL A 132 -9.75 1.15 2.97
C VAL A 132 -10.28 -0.15 2.37
N THR A 133 -10.70 -0.13 1.10
CA THR A 133 -11.03 -1.37 0.37
C THR A 133 -9.76 -2.15 0.02
N CYS A 134 -8.64 -1.45 -0.19
CA CYS A 134 -7.35 -2.05 -0.54
C CYS A 134 -6.29 -1.85 0.55
N HIS A 135 -6.27 -0.68 1.19
CA HIS A 135 -5.28 -0.34 2.20
C HIS A 135 -5.74 -0.79 3.60
N ASP A 136 -4.84 -1.41 4.36
CA ASP A 136 -5.02 -1.64 5.80
C ASP A 136 -3.92 -0.98 6.61
N ILE A 137 -4.25 0.14 7.24
CA ILE A 137 -3.31 0.91 8.08
C ILE A 137 -3.23 0.39 9.52
N HIS A 138 -4.05 -0.59 9.89
CA HIS A 138 -4.00 -1.29 11.18
C HIS A 138 -3.21 -2.60 11.09
N ALA A 139 -2.47 -2.79 10.00
CA ALA A 139 -1.53 -3.89 9.80
C ALA A 139 -0.08 -3.40 9.95
N GLU A 140 0.82 -4.31 10.36
CA GLU A 140 2.27 -4.05 10.41
C GLU A 140 2.81 -3.65 9.02
N VAL A 141 2.31 -4.33 7.99
CA VAL A 141 2.58 -4.04 6.59
C VAL A 141 1.26 -3.99 5.85
N ASP A 142 1.03 -2.89 5.15
CA ASP A 142 -0.14 -2.74 4.28
C ASP A 142 -0.09 -3.79 3.15
N PRO A 143 -1.08 -4.69 3.03
CA PRO A 143 -1.07 -5.76 2.05
C PRO A 143 -0.94 -5.28 0.61
N VAL A 144 -1.47 -4.10 0.26
CA VAL A 144 -1.37 -3.59 -1.11
C VAL A 144 0.00 -2.97 -1.41
N LEU A 145 0.80 -2.67 -0.38
CA LEU A 145 2.18 -2.20 -0.53
C LEU A 145 3.20 -3.33 -0.47
N SER A 146 2.83 -4.49 0.09
CA SER A 146 3.62 -5.71 0.02
C SER A 146 3.64 -6.25 -1.41
N HIS A 147 4.85 -6.47 -1.93
CA HIS A 147 5.02 -7.08 -3.26
C HIS A 147 4.35 -8.46 -3.33
N GLN A 148 4.48 -9.27 -2.27
CA GLN A 148 3.93 -10.63 -2.22
C GLN A 148 2.39 -10.62 -2.10
N ASP A 149 1.83 -9.65 -1.37
CA ASP A 149 0.39 -9.67 -1.06
C ASP A 149 -0.45 -8.82 -2.01
N GLN A 150 0.15 -7.87 -2.76
CA GLN A 150 -0.57 -6.98 -3.66
C GLN A 150 -1.39 -7.75 -4.69
N GLN A 151 -0.85 -8.83 -5.27
CA GLN A 151 -1.59 -9.65 -6.22
C GLN A 151 -2.89 -10.18 -5.63
N LYS A 152 -2.85 -10.66 -4.37
CA LYS A 152 -4.04 -11.20 -3.72
C LYS A 152 -5.12 -10.13 -3.57
N VAL A 153 -4.75 -8.92 -3.15
CA VAL A 153 -5.69 -7.79 -3.03
C VAL A 153 -6.34 -7.48 -4.37
N CYS A 154 -5.56 -7.36 -5.45
CA CYS A 154 -6.09 -7.02 -6.76
C CYS A 154 -6.97 -8.15 -7.35
N THR A 155 -6.54 -9.40 -7.20
CA THR A 155 -7.21 -10.57 -7.80
C THR A 155 -8.44 -11.04 -7.03
N ASP A 156 -8.73 -10.48 -5.85
CA ASP A 156 -10.00 -10.67 -5.16
C ASP A 156 -11.18 -10.14 -6.02
N CYS A 157 -10.94 -9.12 -6.87
CA CYS A 157 -11.91 -8.63 -7.88
C CYS A 157 -11.47 -8.93 -9.33
N HIS A 158 -10.19 -8.77 -9.65
CA HIS A 158 -9.65 -9.04 -10.99
C HIS A 158 -9.33 -10.52 -11.19
N GLU A 159 -10.35 -11.37 -11.09
CA GLU A 159 -10.19 -12.82 -11.03
C GLU A 159 -9.51 -13.43 -12.24
N SER A 160 -9.65 -12.81 -13.42
CA SER A 160 -9.01 -13.26 -14.66
C SER A 160 -7.48 -13.29 -14.57
N LEU A 161 -6.89 -12.57 -13.60
CA LEU A 161 -5.46 -12.47 -13.38
C LEU A 161 -4.94 -13.41 -12.27
N LYS A 162 -5.79 -14.26 -11.69
CA LYS A 162 -5.36 -15.23 -10.66
C LYS A 162 -4.27 -16.18 -11.17
N GLU A 163 -4.32 -16.54 -12.45
CA GLU A 163 -3.31 -17.38 -13.11
C GLU A 163 -2.09 -16.58 -13.64
N GLY A 164 -1.94 -15.33 -13.21
CA GLY A 164 -0.86 -14.43 -13.58
C GLY A 164 -1.12 -13.68 -14.88
N ILE A 165 -0.30 -12.65 -15.15
CA ILE A 165 -0.49 -11.75 -16.30
C ILE A 165 -0.46 -12.49 -17.66
N HIS A 166 0.31 -13.57 -17.77
CA HIS A 166 0.44 -14.36 -19.00
C HIS A 166 -0.29 -15.72 -18.94
N GLU A 167 -1.12 -15.97 -17.92
CA GLU A 167 -1.84 -17.25 -17.72
C GLU A 167 -0.89 -18.47 -17.60
N LEU A 168 0.32 -18.28 -17.07
CA LEU A 168 1.37 -19.30 -16.98
C LEU A 168 1.43 -20.05 -15.63
N GLY A 169 0.38 -19.94 -14.81
CA GLY A 169 0.24 -20.70 -13.56
C GLY A 169 0.39 -19.87 -12.28
N GLY A 170 -0.22 -18.68 -12.26
CA GLY A 170 -0.18 -17.73 -11.15
C GLY A 170 1.01 -16.77 -11.26
N MET A 171 0.90 -15.58 -10.67
CA MET A 171 2.10 -14.83 -10.31
C MET A 171 2.71 -15.43 -9.04
N GLY A 172 4.03 -15.57 -9.02
CA GLY A 172 4.81 -15.90 -7.83
C GLY A 172 5.56 -14.69 -7.29
N ASP A 173 6.31 -14.90 -6.20
CA ASP A 173 7.05 -13.84 -5.49
C ASP A 173 8.08 -13.10 -6.37
N THR A 174 8.43 -13.65 -7.53
CA THR A 174 9.39 -13.09 -8.48
C THR A 174 8.74 -12.33 -9.64
N ASP A 175 7.41 -12.26 -9.69
CA ASP A 175 6.69 -11.50 -10.73
C ASP A 175 6.48 -10.05 -10.30
N PRO A 176 6.42 -9.07 -11.21
CA PRO A 176 6.28 -7.68 -10.82
C PRO A 176 4.94 -7.41 -10.11
N PRO A 177 4.90 -6.47 -9.14
CA PRO A 177 3.65 -6.04 -8.55
C PRO A 177 2.77 -5.36 -9.62
N CYS A 178 1.44 -5.48 -9.53
CA CYS A 178 0.48 -4.87 -10.46
C CYS A 178 0.74 -3.36 -10.66
N SER A 179 1.13 -2.68 -9.58
CA SER A 179 1.50 -1.26 -9.51
C SER A 179 2.77 -0.86 -10.30
N ALA A 180 3.57 -1.84 -10.74
CA ALA A 180 4.68 -1.59 -11.67
C ALA A 180 4.17 -1.13 -13.04
N CYS A 181 2.96 -1.56 -13.42
CA CYS A 181 2.32 -1.21 -14.68
C CYS A 181 1.12 -0.27 -14.51
N HIS A 182 0.29 -0.50 -13.49
CA HIS A 182 -0.95 0.25 -13.25
C HIS A 182 -0.80 1.29 -12.13
N ASN A 183 -1.64 2.33 -12.17
CA ASN A 183 -1.89 3.19 -11.03
C ASN A 183 -3.35 2.96 -10.55
N PRO A 184 -3.58 2.33 -9.39
CA PRO A 184 -4.93 2.04 -8.91
C PRO A 184 -5.70 3.30 -8.48
N HIS A 185 -5.02 4.44 -8.35
CA HIS A 185 -5.62 5.73 -8.01
C HIS A 185 -5.94 6.60 -9.22
N ASP A 186 -5.95 6.01 -10.42
CA ASP A 186 -6.13 6.75 -11.65
C ASP A 186 -7.32 6.23 -12.47
N HIS A 187 -7.64 7.00 -13.51
CA HIS A 187 -8.61 6.71 -14.54
C HIS A 187 -7.96 6.28 -15.86
N GLU A 188 -6.64 6.46 -15.97
CA GLU A 188 -5.88 6.08 -17.14
C GLU A 188 -5.56 4.57 -17.17
N GLN A 189 -5.45 4.02 -18.37
CA GLN A 189 -4.90 2.68 -18.57
C GLN A 189 -3.41 2.65 -18.20
N ALA A 190 -2.78 1.47 -18.12
CA ALA A 190 -1.35 1.35 -17.82
C ALA A 190 -0.42 2.05 -18.82
N GLU A 191 -0.89 2.33 -20.04
CA GLU A 191 -0.09 2.80 -21.17
C GLU A 191 0.70 4.10 -20.87
N PRO A 192 0.10 5.21 -20.38
CA PRO A 192 0.85 6.44 -20.14
C PRO A 192 1.94 6.27 -19.08
N ARG A 193 1.64 5.55 -17.98
CA ARG A 193 2.61 5.19 -16.96
C ARG A 193 3.75 4.36 -17.53
N MET A 194 3.44 3.36 -18.35
CA MET A 194 4.42 2.47 -18.97
C MET A 194 5.29 3.17 -20.02
N ARG A 195 4.83 4.26 -20.63
CA ARG A 195 5.68 5.13 -21.45
C ARG A 195 6.58 6.00 -20.58
N ALA A 196 6.00 6.62 -19.56
CA ALA A 196 6.72 7.52 -18.66
C ALA A 196 7.84 6.81 -17.87
N ASN A 197 7.66 5.54 -17.54
CA ASN A 197 8.63 4.74 -16.77
C ASN A 197 9.49 3.79 -17.63
N GLN A 198 9.53 3.98 -18.96
CA GLN A 198 10.30 3.13 -19.88
C GLN A 198 9.95 1.63 -19.79
N SER A 199 8.67 1.33 -19.55
CA SER A 199 8.14 -0.02 -19.41
C SER A 199 8.81 -0.83 -18.30
N ALA A 200 9.06 -0.19 -17.15
CA ALA A 200 9.72 -0.81 -16.00
C ALA A 200 9.11 -2.15 -15.58
N GLY A 201 7.78 -2.28 -15.61
CA GLY A 201 7.11 -3.56 -15.32
C GLY A 201 7.44 -4.69 -16.31
N CYS A 202 7.68 -4.38 -17.57
CA CYS A 202 8.15 -5.37 -18.55
C CYS A 202 9.63 -5.71 -18.30
N VAL A 203 10.47 -4.69 -18.08
CA VAL A 203 11.92 -4.83 -17.90
C VAL A 203 12.28 -5.58 -16.62
N PHE A 204 11.37 -5.59 -15.64
CA PHE A 204 11.51 -6.37 -14.41
C PHE A 204 11.82 -7.85 -14.68
N CYS A 205 11.16 -8.44 -15.69
CA CYS A 205 11.42 -9.83 -16.12
C CYS A 205 12.13 -9.92 -17.49
N HIS A 206 11.84 -9.00 -18.40
CA HIS A 206 12.34 -9.03 -19.78
C HIS A 206 13.53 -8.10 -19.97
N ASN A 207 14.73 -8.66 -19.93
CA ASN A 207 15.93 -7.91 -20.25
C ASN A 207 16.07 -7.71 -21.77
N GLY A 208 16.13 -6.46 -22.23
CA GLY A 208 16.24 -6.12 -23.64
C GLY A 208 17.52 -6.62 -24.33
N GLU A 209 18.65 -6.62 -23.62
CA GLU A 209 19.94 -7.12 -24.14
C GLU A 209 19.92 -8.64 -24.28
N GLU A 210 19.36 -9.34 -23.28
CA GLU A 210 19.15 -10.77 -23.35
C GLU A 210 18.21 -11.11 -24.50
N MET A 211 17.11 -10.37 -24.69
CA MET A 211 16.21 -10.56 -25.83
C MET A 211 16.82 -10.27 -27.20
N GLU A 212 17.85 -9.41 -27.30
CA GLU A 212 18.66 -9.26 -28.51
C GLU A 212 19.54 -10.50 -28.76
N ALA A 213 20.09 -11.08 -27.69
CA ALA A 213 21.04 -12.19 -27.74
C ALA A 213 20.39 -13.59 -27.76
N ILE A 214 19.11 -13.72 -27.41
CA ILE A 214 18.38 -15.00 -27.39
C ILE A 214 18.31 -15.57 -28.81
N GLY A 215 19.03 -16.68 -29.03
CA GLY A 215 19.06 -17.41 -30.30
C GLY A 215 17.74 -18.10 -30.68
N ALA A 216 16.72 -18.05 -29.82
CA ALA A 216 15.37 -18.52 -30.13
C ALA A 216 14.62 -17.56 -31.07
N PHE A 217 15.05 -16.29 -31.16
CA PHE A 217 14.44 -15.31 -32.04
C PHE A 217 15.13 -15.26 -33.41
N ASN A 218 14.37 -14.89 -34.45
CA ASN A 218 14.95 -14.68 -35.76
C ASN A 218 15.79 -13.38 -35.79
N SER A 219 16.68 -13.27 -36.78
CA SER A 219 17.60 -12.14 -36.94
C SER A 219 16.92 -10.78 -37.15
N LYS A 220 15.63 -10.75 -37.49
CA LYS A 220 14.84 -9.52 -37.60
C LYS A 220 14.35 -9.06 -36.23
N ALA A 221 13.87 -9.97 -35.38
CA ALA A 221 13.44 -9.66 -34.02
C ALA A 221 14.61 -9.16 -33.14
N ALA A 222 15.76 -9.82 -33.19
CA ALA A 222 16.98 -9.38 -32.48
C ALA A 222 17.35 -7.92 -32.81
N LYS A 223 17.29 -7.53 -34.10
CA LYS A 223 17.55 -6.16 -34.54
C LYS A 223 16.56 -5.13 -33.98
N TYR A 224 15.30 -5.51 -33.76
CA TYR A 224 14.30 -4.59 -33.22
C TYR A 224 14.45 -4.39 -31.71
N HIS A 225 14.75 -5.44 -30.94
CA HIS A 225 15.02 -5.30 -29.51
C HIS A 225 16.31 -4.50 -29.24
N GLY A 226 17.34 -4.64 -30.09
CA GLY A 226 18.55 -3.81 -30.01
C GLY A 226 18.33 -2.29 -30.22
N VAL A 227 17.12 -1.87 -30.63
CA VAL A 227 16.73 -0.44 -30.70
C VAL A 227 16.37 0.13 -29.32
N LEU A 228 15.96 -0.71 -28.36
CA LEU A 228 15.56 -0.28 -27.01
C LEU A 228 16.76 0.32 -26.25
N GLY A 229 17.96 -0.22 -26.41
CA GLY A 229 19.18 0.33 -25.80
C GLY A 229 19.73 1.59 -26.49
N ARG A 230 19.08 2.09 -27.55
CA ARG A 230 19.60 3.18 -28.42
C ARG A 230 18.56 4.24 -28.78
N SER A 231 17.36 4.18 -28.20
CA SER A 231 16.26 5.12 -28.49
C SER A 231 15.43 5.39 -27.23
N GLU A 232 14.59 6.42 -27.26
CA GLU A 232 13.61 6.72 -26.21
C GLU A 232 12.33 5.88 -26.33
N ARG A 233 12.34 4.82 -27.16
CA ARG A 233 11.16 3.96 -27.34
C ARG A 233 11.02 3.01 -26.16
N SER A 234 9.77 2.82 -25.74
CA SER A 234 9.35 1.87 -24.73
C SER A 234 8.87 0.55 -25.37
N CYS A 235 8.73 -0.50 -24.56
CA CYS A 235 8.26 -1.81 -25.03
C CYS A 235 6.88 -1.70 -25.69
N ILE A 236 5.99 -0.92 -25.09
CA ILE A 236 4.60 -0.74 -25.51
C ILE A 236 4.43 0.11 -26.78
N ASP A 237 5.49 0.74 -27.30
CA ASP A 237 5.43 1.41 -28.61
C ASP A 237 5.39 0.41 -29.77
N CYS A 238 5.77 -0.84 -29.53
CA CYS A 238 5.69 -1.94 -30.49
C CYS A 238 4.79 -3.09 -30.00
N HIS A 239 4.77 -3.34 -28.69
CA HIS A 239 4.07 -4.46 -28.04
C HIS A 239 2.79 -4.00 -27.33
N GLN A 240 1.87 -3.40 -28.09
CA GLN A 240 0.56 -3.02 -27.56
C GLN A 240 -0.27 -4.28 -27.25
N SER A 241 -0.95 -4.28 -26.11
CA SER A 241 -1.89 -5.35 -25.69
C SER A 241 -1.29 -6.75 -25.44
N ILE A 242 0.03 -6.86 -25.26
CA ILE A 242 0.72 -8.11 -24.89
C ILE A 242 0.57 -8.53 -23.40
N PRO A 243 0.47 -7.63 -22.40
CA PRO A 243 0.69 -8.00 -21.00
C PRO A 243 -0.30 -9.01 -20.43
N HIS A 244 -1.59 -8.88 -20.74
CA HIS A 244 -2.66 -9.78 -20.35
C HIS A 244 -3.88 -9.53 -21.24
N ALA A 245 -4.82 -10.47 -21.29
CA ALA A 245 -6.08 -10.27 -22.00
C ALA A 245 -6.75 -8.97 -21.51
N PRO A 246 -7.31 -8.14 -22.41
CA PRO A 246 -8.14 -7.03 -21.98
C PRO A 246 -9.29 -7.58 -21.14
N LEU A 247 -9.67 -6.87 -20.07
CA LEU A 247 -10.91 -7.16 -19.37
C LEU A 247 -12.05 -7.23 -20.40
N PRO A 248 -13.06 -8.11 -20.21
CA PRO A 248 -14.22 -8.12 -21.08
C PRO A 248 -14.72 -6.68 -21.22
N ALA A 249 -14.92 -6.24 -22.46
CA ALA A 249 -15.47 -4.91 -22.71
C ALA A 249 -16.71 -4.71 -21.84
N ASP A 250 -16.85 -3.53 -21.26
CA ASP A 250 -18.09 -3.12 -20.62
C ASP A 250 -19.23 -3.40 -21.63
N PRO A 251 -20.23 -4.23 -21.29
CA PRO A 251 -21.34 -4.49 -22.21
C PRO A 251 -22.12 -3.23 -22.60
N ASP A 252 -21.89 -2.10 -21.91
CA ASP A 252 -22.51 -0.80 -22.16
C ASP A 252 -21.64 0.19 -22.97
N GLU A 253 -20.44 -0.20 -23.46
CA GLU A 253 -19.62 0.55 -24.45
C GLU A 253 -19.72 0.03 -25.90
#